data_AF-Q2N9X3-F1
#
_entry.id   AF-Q2N9X3-F1
#
_cell.length_a   1.000
_cell.length_b   1.000
_cell.length_c   1.000
_cell.angle_alpha   90.00
_cell.angle_beta   90.00
_cell.angle_gamma   90.00
#
_symmetry.space_group_name_H-M   'P 1'
#
loop_
_entity.id
_entity.type
_entity.pdbx_description
1 polymer ?
#
loop_
_entity_poly.entity_id
_entity_poly.type
_entity_poly.pdbx_seq_one_letter_code
_entity_poly.pdbx_strand_id
1 'polypeptide(L)'
;MGEQPQRGPVEAARETPIVVTAEREEDRISEQTGSRIPGKPLFTNENIRSATGIAPLTPGSGMSPLGGQSRIHKKRIATCVADNDAIGEQASCILARAQEDIAAGEVGLGADSYRYLASSDRFSAEERLAGGNKLYELGEARSDDGLREEALIRLLETDAMPANEARSARRTLVAMALTRKDTTLAIERLEDIVANDRGDARSLANLAILLRQEGREGALQRMAEAIAATEATGGTAPKGWTDFVKQEG
;
A
#
# COMPACT_ATOMS: atom_id res chain seq x y z
N MET A 1 -30.67 23.80 -0.86
CA MET A 1 -29.39 23.37 -0.27
C MET A 1 -28.89 22.26 -1.16
N GLY A 2 -27.86 22.54 -1.97
CA GLY A 2 -27.32 21.56 -2.91
C GLY A 2 -26.39 20.61 -2.17
N GLU A 3 -26.77 19.35 -2.09
CA GLU A 3 -25.92 18.28 -1.60
C GLU A 3 -24.74 18.15 -2.57
N GLN A 4 -23.55 18.53 -2.14
CA GLN A 4 -22.35 18.31 -2.93
C GLN A 4 -22.17 16.79 -3.10
N PRO A 5 -21.94 16.28 -4.32
CA PRO A 5 -21.70 14.86 -4.52
C PRO A 5 -20.49 14.47 -3.68
N GLN A 6 -20.68 13.54 -2.73
CA GLN A 6 -19.59 12.93 -1.98
C GLN A 6 -18.66 12.28 -2.99
N ARG A 7 -17.52 12.94 -3.23
CA ARG A 7 -16.49 12.46 -4.14
C ARG A 7 -15.95 11.15 -3.61
N GLY A 8 -15.65 10.23 -4.52
CA GLY A 8 -15.05 8.96 -4.15
C GLY A 8 -13.67 9.19 -3.52
N PRO A 9 -13.28 8.43 -2.48
CA PRO A 9 -11.98 8.57 -1.84
C PRO A 9 -10.80 8.28 -2.79
N VAL A 10 -11.01 7.41 -3.78
CA VAL A 10 -10.05 7.18 -4.89
C VAL A 10 -9.86 8.46 -5.74
N GLU A 11 -10.90 9.27 -5.87
CA GLU A 11 -10.87 10.53 -6.62
C GLU A 11 -10.20 11.64 -5.80
N ALA A 12 -10.45 11.68 -4.48
CA ALA A 12 -9.76 12.57 -3.56
C ALA A 12 -8.26 12.27 -3.44
N ALA A 13 -7.87 10.99 -3.38
CA ALA A 13 -6.47 10.58 -3.35
C ALA A 13 -5.72 10.89 -4.66
N ARG A 14 -6.43 10.97 -5.79
CA ARG A 14 -5.88 11.37 -7.10
C ARG A 14 -5.67 12.88 -7.23
N GLU A 15 -6.45 13.71 -6.54
CA GLU A 15 -6.33 15.18 -6.60
C GLU A 15 -5.22 15.74 -5.69
N THR A 16 -4.87 15.06 -4.59
CA THR A 16 -3.71 15.37 -3.75
C THR A 16 -2.80 14.16 -3.61
N PRO A 17 -1.92 13.87 -4.60
CA PRO A 17 -0.93 12.83 -4.43
C PRO A 17 -0.10 13.15 -3.18
N ILE A 18 0.06 12.18 -2.27
CA ILE A 18 1.05 12.31 -1.19
C ILE A 18 2.42 12.38 -1.88
N VAL A 19 2.96 13.58 -1.97
CA VAL A 19 4.31 13.82 -2.48
C VAL A 19 5.25 13.55 -1.32
N VAL A 20 6.01 12.46 -1.42
CA VAL A 20 7.09 12.19 -0.48
C VAL A 20 8.36 12.71 -1.14
N THR A 21 8.87 13.83 -0.65
CA THR A 21 10.15 14.37 -1.11
C THR A 21 11.26 13.82 -0.21
N ALA A 22 12.14 12.99 -0.77
CA ALA A 22 13.48 12.87 -0.23
C ALA A 22 14.27 14.09 -0.73
N GLU A 23 14.65 15.01 0.15
CA GLU A 23 15.61 16.06 -0.20
C GLU A 23 16.96 15.39 -0.51
N ARG A 24 17.20 15.09 -1.78
CA ARG A 24 18.53 14.77 -2.29
C ARG A 24 19.25 16.09 -2.52
N GLU A 25 20.02 16.52 -1.53
CA GLU A 25 21.00 17.60 -1.71
C GLU A 25 21.90 17.20 -2.89
N GLU A 26 21.83 17.95 -3.99
CA GLU A 26 22.80 17.84 -5.09
C GLU A 26 24.19 17.93 -4.47
N ASP A 27 25.10 17.04 -4.88
CA ASP A 27 26.48 17.07 -4.44
C ASP A 27 27.10 18.40 -4.88
N ARG A 28 27.04 19.41 -4.01
CA ARG A 28 27.87 20.60 -4.14
C ARG A 28 29.29 20.10 -4.03
N ILE A 29 29.96 20.06 -5.18
CA ILE A 29 31.40 19.93 -5.30
C ILE A 29 31.99 21.05 -4.45
N SER A 30 32.39 20.73 -3.22
CA SER A 30 33.25 21.63 -2.47
C SER A 30 34.63 21.49 -3.10
N GLU A 31 34.93 22.36 -4.07
CA GLU A 31 36.30 22.55 -4.54
C GLU A 31 37.14 22.95 -3.33
N GLN A 32 37.96 22.02 -2.85
CA GLN A 32 38.97 22.30 -1.85
C GLN A 32 40.10 23.07 -2.55
N THR A 33 39.94 24.38 -2.71
CA THR A 33 40.99 25.28 -3.16
C THR A 33 42.00 25.46 -2.03
N GLY A 34 42.86 24.46 -1.89
CA GLY A 34 43.83 24.39 -0.80
C GLY A 34 45.12 23.69 -1.18
N SER A 35 45.69 23.95 -2.36
CA SER A 35 47.12 23.73 -2.61
C SER A 35 47.59 24.34 -3.93
N ARG A 36 48.70 25.09 -3.92
CA ARG A 36 49.37 25.67 -5.09
C ARG A 36 50.23 24.64 -5.85
N ILE A 37 49.72 23.43 -6.07
CA ILE A 37 50.40 22.41 -6.87
C ILE A 37 49.37 21.80 -7.82
N PRO A 38 49.56 21.86 -9.15
CA PRO A 38 48.63 21.27 -10.11
C PRO A 38 48.72 19.73 -10.04
N GLY A 39 47.94 19.14 -9.15
CA GLY A 39 47.67 17.70 -9.12
C GLY A 39 46.46 17.38 -9.98
N LYS A 40 46.57 16.38 -10.86
CA LYS A 40 45.41 15.83 -11.57
C LYS A 40 44.40 15.28 -10.54
N PRO A 41 43.08 15.46 -10.75
CA PRO A 41 42.09 14.91 -9.85
C PRO A 41 42.20 13.39 -9.85
N LEU A 42 42.47 12.82 -8.67
CA LEU A 42 42.40 11.40 -8.42
C LEU A 42 40.97 11.07 -8.01
N PHE A 43 40.24 10.44 -8.93
CA PHE A 43 38.92 9.87 -8.67
C PHE A 43 39.11 8.50 -8.03
N THR A 44 39.03 8.40 -6.71
CA THR A 44 39.02 7.09 -6.03
C THR A 44 37.58 6.67 -5.78
N ASN A 45 36.98 6.00 -6.76
CA ASN A 45 35.78 5.19 -6.57
C ASN A 45 36.20 3.84 -6.01
N GLU A 46 36.44 3.73 -4.71
CA GLU A 46 36.66 2.42 -4.07
C GLU A 46 35.86 2.29 -2.77
N ASN A 47 34.75 1.57 -2.89
CA ASN A 47 34.02 0.94 -1.80
C ASN A 47 34.79 -0.30 -1.32
N ILE A 48 35.50 -0.28 -0.19
CA ILE A 48 35.77 -1.52 0.58
C ILE A 48 35.76 -1.23 2.09
N ARG A 49 34.89 -1.98 2.79
CA ARG A 49 34.88 -2.19 4.24
C ARG A 49 35.96 -3.19 4.64
N SER A 50 36.68 -2.95 5.74
CA SER A 50 36.97 -4.04 6.70
C SER A 50 37.29 -3.46 8.08
N ALA A 51 36.55 -3.96 9.06
CA ALA A 51 36.72 -3.70 10.48
C ALA A 51 37.70 -4.73 11.05
N THR A 52 38.81 -4.27 11.60
CA THR A 52 39.59 -5.01 12.60
C THR A 52 40.29 -3.99 13.49
N GLY A 53 39.89 -3.95 14.76
CA GLY A 53 40.52 -3.11 15.76
C GLY A 53 41.75 -3.79 16.35
N ILE A 54 42.78 -3.01 16.63
CA ILE A 54 43.81 -3.33 17.63
C ILE A 54 44.16 -2.04 18.38
N ALA A 55 44.07 -2.11 19.70
CA ALA A 55 44.39 -1.07 20.69
C ALA A 55 45.93 -0.98 20.92
N PRO A 56 46.43 0.03 21.66
CA PRO A 56 47.72 0.68 21.39
C PRO A 56 48.93 0.04 22.10
N LEU A 57 50.14 0.38 21.60
CA LEU A 57 51.28 0.99 22.34
C LEU A 57 52.64 0.61 21.71
N THR A 58 53.39 1.62 21.26
CA THR A 58 54.83 1.78 21.60
C THR A 58 55.32 3.18 21.17
N PRO A 59 56.04 3.92 22.04
CA PRO A 59 56.63 5.22 21.70
C PRO A 59 58.02 5.01 21.08
N GLY A 60 58.20 5.39 19.82
CA GLY A 60 59.50 5.26 19.18
C GLY A 60 59.58 6.03 17.87
N SER A 61 60.31 7.15 17.93
CA SER A 61 60.94 7.84 16.81
C SER A 61 60.04 8.73 15.96
N GLY A 62 60.30 10.04 16.12
CA GLY A 62 59.46 11.11 15.66
C GLY A 62 59.48 11.38 14.16
N MET A 63 58.38 11.94 13.69
CA MET A 63 58.33 12.96 12.66
C MET A 63 57.08 13.83 12.86
N SER A 64 57.32 15.15 12.83
CA SER A 64 56.43 16.30 12.64
C SER A 64 55.05 16.34 13.32
N PRO A 65 54.81 17.34 14.20
CA PRO A 65 53.46 17.75 14.55
C PRO A 65 52.86 18.57 13.39
N LEU A 66 51.53 18.68 13.38
CA LEU A 66 50.68 19.54 12.54
C LEU A 66 49.95 18.81 11.41
N GLY A 67 48.63 18.96 11.44
CA GLY A 67 47.74 18.51 10.38
C GLY A 67 46.63 17.57 10.83
N GLY A 68 46.23 17.60 12.10
CA GLY A 68 44.98 17.01 12.55
C GLY A 68 43.79 17.72 11.87
N GLN A 69 43.53 17.38 10.61
CA GLN A 69 42.24 17.58 9.99
C GLN A 69 41.26 16.75 10.81
N SER A 70 40.64 17.42 11.78
CA SER A 70 39.40 16.97 12.39
C SER A 70 38.42 16.81 11.24
N ARG A 71 38.33 15.60 10.68
CA ARG A 71 37.31 15.26 9.70
C ARG A 71 36.00 15.48 10.43
N ILE A 72 35.34 16.60 10.13
CA ILE A 72 33.98 16.83 10.55
C ILE A 72 33.20 15.70 9.89
N HIS A 73 32.91 14.65 10.66
CA HIS A 73 31.91 13.66 10.31
C HIS A 73 30.58 14.44 10.26
N LYS A 74 30.25 15.00 9.09
CA LYS A 74 28.91 15.51 8.84
C LYS A 74 27.99 14.30 8.94
N LYS A 75 27.38 14.13 10.11
CA LYS A 75 26.26 13.24 10.33
C LYS A 75 25.15 13.79 9.45
N ARG A 76 25.03 13.28 8.21
CA ARG A 76 23.89 13.59 7.33
C ARG A 76 22.67 12.95 7.99
N ILE A 77 21.83 13.78 8.60
CA ILE A 77 20.54 13.35 9.11
C ILE A 77 19.59 13.53 7.93
N ALA A 78 19.29 12.44 7.22
CA ALA A 78 18.19 12.46 6.27
C ALA A 78 16.90 12.41 7.10
N THR A 79 16.22 13.55 7.23
CA THR A 79 14.88 13.60 7.83
C THR A 79 13.88 13.36 6.71
N CYS A 80 13.17 12.23 6.75
CA CYS A 80 12.07 12.00 5.83
C CYS A 80 10.84 12.69 6.39
N VAL A 81 10.33 13.69 5.66
CA VAL A 81 9.14 14.44 6.05
C VAL A 81 8.05 14.12 5.05
N ALA A 82 6.83 13.91 5.52
CA ALA A 82 5.64 13.84 4.68
C ALA A 82 4.84 15.13 4.83
N ASP A 83 4.19 15.56 3.75
CA ASP A 83 3.25 16.69 3.76
C ASP A 83 1.96 16.38 4.55
N ASN A 84 1.77 15.13 4.94
CA ASN A 84 0.64 14.68 5.75
C ASN A 84 1.10 14.40 7.18
N ASP A 85 0.65 15.23 8.13
CA ASP A 85 0.96 15.12 9.57
C ASP A 85 0.54 13.77 10.18
N ALA A 86 -0.35 13.02 9.54
CA ALA A 86 -0.75 11.68 9.97
C ALA A 86 0.29 10.59 9.65
N ILE A 87 1.28 10.88 8.80
CA ILE A 87 2.32 9.92 8.40
C ILE A 87 3.60 10.23 9.19
N GLY A 88 3.99 9.33 10.08
CA GLY A 88 5.20 9.49 10.88
C GLY A 88 6.47 9.45 10.04
N GLU A 89 7.57 9.94 10.61
CA GLU A 89 8.89 9.98 9.96
C GLU A 89 9.32 8.59 9.46
N GLN A 90 9.08 7.54 10.25
CA GLN A 90 9.47 6.18 9.88
C GLN A 90 8.71 5.67 8.65
N ALA A 91 7.39 5.87 8.60
CA ALA A 91 6.57 5.49 7.44
C ALA A 91 6.98 6.31 6.21
N SER A 92 7.19 7.62 6.39
CA SER A 92 7.69 8.52 5.35
C SER A 92 9.00 8.03 4.73
N CYS A 93 9.97 7.61 5.55
CA CYS A 93 11.23 7.05 5.05
C CYS A 93 11.04 5.76 4.25
N ILE A 94 10.12 4.89 4.68
CA ILE A 94 9.85 3.62 3.98
C ILE A 94 9.18 3.91 2.63
N LEU A 95 8.22 4.83 2.60
CA LEU A 95 7.56 5.25 1.36
C LEU A 95 8.56 5.86 0.37
N ALA A 96 9.42 6.78 0.83
CA ALA A 96 10.45 7.40 -0.02
C ALA A 96 11.40 6.35 -0.61
N ARG A 97 11.92 5.46 0.23
CA ARG A 97 12.84 4.40 -0.20
C ARG A 97 12.17 3.43 -1.17
N ALA A 98 10.91 3.06 -0.91
CA ALA A 98 10.16 2.19 -1.81
C ALA A 98 10.00 2.82 -3.21
N GLN A 99 9.75 4.13 -3.28
CA GLN A 99 9.68 4.86 -4.55
C GLN A 99 11.03 4.89 -5.26
N GLU A 100 12.13 5.10 -4.53
CA GLU A 100 13.49 5.04 -5.08
C GLU A 100 13.81 3.65 -5.65
N ASP A 101 13.50 2.58 -4.91
CA ASP A 101 13.69 1.19 -5.35
C ASP A 101 12.89 0.91 -6.63
N ILE A 102 11.63 1.35 -6.71
CA ILE A 102 10.80 1.20 -7.92
C ILE A 102 11.39 1.98 -9.09
N ALA A 103 11.84 3.21 -8.87
CA ALA A 103 12.46 4.05 -9.90
C ALA A 103 13.79 3.47 -10.40
N ALA A 104 14.52 2.74 -9.56
CA ALA A 104 15.73 2.01 -9.92
C ALA A 104 15.45 0.70 -10.67
N GLY A 105 14.18 0.30 -10.82
CA GLY A 105 13.78 -0.97 -11.43
C GLY A 105 13.67 -2.13 -10.44
N GLU A 106 13.98 -1.91 -9.16
CA GLU A 106 13.89 -2.88 -8.07
C GLU A 106 12.46 -2.97 -7.51
N VAL A 107 11.51 -3.26 -8.41
CA VAL A 107 10.07 -3.24 -8.12
C VAL A 107 9.69 -4.17 -6.96
N GLY A 108 10.36 -5.33 -6.85
CA GLY A 108 10.13 -6.27 -5.75
C GLY A 108 10.42 -5.67 -4.37
N LEU A 109 11.55 -4.96 -4.24
CA LEU A 109 11.95 -4.32 -2.98
C LEU A 109 11.01 -3.19 -2.58
N GLY A 110 10.60 -2.38 -3.55
CA GLY A 110 9.60 -1.34 -3.31
C GLY A 110 8.24 -1.90 -2.91
N ALA A 111 7.77 -2.96 -3.59
CA ALA A 111 6.54 -3.65 -3.23
C ALA A 111 6.62 -4.26 -1.81
N ASP A 112 7.74 -4.88 -1.44
CA ASP A 112 7.95 -5.43 -0.10
C ASP A 112 7.91 -4.35 0.99
N SER A 113 8.45 -3.18 0.70
CA SER A 113 8.37 -2.02 1.60
C SER A 113 6.92 -1.54 1.79
N TYR A 114 6.13 -1.47 0.72
CA TYR A 114 4.70 -1.16 0.82
C TYR A 114 3.91 -2.25 1.55
N ARG A 115 4.16 -3.53 1.29
CA ARG A 115 3.55 -4.66 2.01
C ARG A 115 3.81 -4.58 3.51
N TYR A 116 5.06 -4.28 3.86
CA TYR A 116 5.47 -4.15 5.25
C TYR A 116 4.75 -3.00 5.96
N LEU A 117 4.66 -1.85 5.28
CA LEU A 117 3.92 -0.71 5.78
C LEU A 117 2.43 -1.03 5.94
N ALA A 118 1.81 -1.68 4.95
CA ALA A 118 0.39 -2.00 4.95
C ALA A 118 -0.02 -3.05 6.00
N SER A 119 0.89 -3.93 6.43
CA SER A 119 0.54 -5.12 7.23
C SER A 119 1.00 -5.06 8.68
N SER A 120 1.90 -4.14 9.03
CA SER A 120 2.48 -4.11 10.38
C SER A 120 1.62 -3.28 11.34
N ASP A 121 1.29 -3.88 12.47
CA ASP A 121 0.61 -3.26 13.62
C ASP A 121 1.39 -2.12 14.28
N ARG A 122 2.69 -2.02 14.00
CA ARG A 122 3.55 -0.92 14.48
C ARG A 122 3.20 0.45 13.89
N PHE A 123 2.45 0.46 12.80
CA PHE A 123 2.05 1.67 12.09
C PHE A 123 0.60 2.00 12.39
N SER A 124 0.26 3.29 12.34
CA SER A 124 -1.12 3.77 12.43
C SER A 124 -1.98 3.25 11.27
N ALA A 125 -3.31 3.37 11.41
CA ALA A 125 -4.23 2.97 10.35
C ALA A 125 -4.00 3.79 9.07
N GLU A 126 -3.71 5.08 9.21
CA GLU A 126 -3.41 6.02 8.13
C GLU A 126 -2.13 5.66 7.38
N GLU A 127 -1.08 5.26 8.10
CA GLU A 127 0.17 4.78 7.51
C GLU A 127 0.00 3.44 6.80
N ARG A 128 -0.74 2.50 7.40
CA ARG A 128 -1.10 1.23 6.75
C ARG A 128 -1.90 1.47 5.47
N LEU A 129 -2.86 2.39 5.53
CA LEU A 129 -3.65 2.80 4.37
C LEU A 129 -2.77 3.38 3.27
N ALA A 130 -1.84 4.28 3.61
CA ALA A 130 -0.90 4.85 2.65
C ALA A 130 -0.04 3.77 1.97
N GLY A 131 0.50 2.81 2.73
CA GLY A 131 1.25 1.67 2.19
C GLY A 131 0.42 0.79 1.27
N GLY A 132 -0.79 0.44 1.68
CA GLY A 132 -1.70 -0.39 0.87
C GLY A 132 -2.16 0.32 -0.41
N ASN A 133 -2.44 1.62 -0.36
CA ASN A 133 -2.78 2.41 -1.55
C ASN A 133 -1.61 2.45 -2.54
N LYS A 134 -0.38 2.66 -2.07
CA LYS A 134 0.81 2.65 -2.93
C LYS A 134 1.08 1.27 -3.54
N LEU A 135 0.81 0.20 -2.79
CA LEU A 135 0.84 -1.16 -3.35
C LEU A 135 -0.23 -1.32 -4.43
N TYR A 136 -1.48 -0.92 -4.18
CA TYR A 136 -2.55 -1.02 -5.17
C TYR A 136 -2.24 -0.22 -6.46
N GLU A 137 -1.77 1.03 -6.32
CA GLU A 137 -1.32 1.89 -7.44
C GLU A 137 -0.20 1.23 -8.25
N LEU A 138 0.78 0.60 -7.59
CA LEU A 138 1.84 -0.14 -8.27
C LEU A 138 1.27 -1.30 -9.10
N GLY A 139 0.24 -1.98 -8.57
CA GLY A 139 -0.45 -3.05 -9.28
C GLY A 139 -1.20 -2.53 -10.51
N GLU A 140 -1.87 -1.38 -10.41
CA GLU A 140 -2.51 -0.72 -11.55
C GLU A 140 -1.49 -0.31 -12.62
N ALA A 141 -0.40 0.35 -12.22
CA ALA A 141 0.64 0.83 -13.13
C ALA A 141 1.30 -0.31 -13.93
N ARG A 142 1.35 -1.52 -13.34
CA ARG A 142 1.96 -2.70 -13.96
C ARG A 142 0.94 -3.67 -14.56
N SER A 143 -0.36 -3.37 -14.48
CA SER A 143 -1.44 -4.31 -14.83
C SER A 143 -1.28 -5.66 -14.13
N ASP A 144 -0.86 -5.65 -12.86
CA ASP A 144 -0.65 -6.83 -12.02
C ASP A 144 -1.85 -7.02 -11.09
N ASP A 145 -2.79 -7.87 -11.49
CA ASP A 145 -3.99 -8.19 -10.72
C ASP A 145 -3.68 -8.84 -9.37
N GLY A 146 -2.59 -9.63 -9.29
CA GLY A 146 -2.20 -10.27 -8.04
C GLY A 146 -1.80 -9.23 -7.00
N LEU A 147 -1.05 -8.21 -7.42
CA LEU A 147 -0.59 -7.14 -6.53
C LEU A 147 -1.73 -6.19 -6.13
N ARG A 148 -2.68 -5.91 -7.03
CA ARG A 148 -3.92 -5.17 -6.71
C ARG A 148 -4.78 -5.90 -5.68
N GLU A 149 -4.97 -7.19 -5.89
CA GLU A 149 -5.73 -8.05 -4.98
C GLU A 149 -5.06 -8.14 -3.61
N GLU A 150 -3.75 -8.38 -3.57
CA GLU A 150 -2.97 -8.43 -2.34
C GLU A 150 -3.13 -7.14 -1.52
N ALA A 151 -3.04 -5.98 -2.16
CA ALA A 151 -3.20 -4.69 -1.50
C ALA A 151 -4.57 -4.55 -0.84
N LEU A 152 -5.65 -4.89 -1.54
CA LEU A 152 -7.01 -4.82 -1.00
C LEU A 152 -7.22 -5.79 0.17
N ILE A 153 -6.70 -7.01 0.08
CA ILE A 153 -6.79 -8.00 1.16
C ILE A 153 -6.10 -7.46 2.42
N ARG A 154 -4.86 -6.97 2.30
CA ARG A 154 -4.10 -6.43 3.45
C ARG A 154 -4.80 -5.24 4.10
N LEU A 155 -5.36 -4.35 3.28
CA LEU A 155 -6.11 -3.18 3.75
C LEU A 155 -7.40 -3.58 4.50
N LEU A 156 -8.06 -4.67 4.08
CA LEU A 156 -9.22 -5.23 4.78
C LEU A 156 -8.83 -5.94 6.08
N GLU A 157 -7.76 -6.76 6.06
CA GLU A 157 -7.31 -7.53 7.22
C GLU A 157 -6.80 -6.66 8.38
N THR A 158 -6.33 -5.45 8.08
CA THR A 158 -5.77 -4.52 9.08
C THR A 158 -6.73 -3.44 9.54
N ASP A 159 -7.99 -3.50 9.08
CA ASP A 159 -9.03 -2.48 9.30
C ASP A 159 -8.52 -1.05 9.03
N ALA A 160 -7.60 -0.90 8.08
CA ALA A 160 -6.99 0.39 7.75
C ALA A 160 -7.92 1.27 6.88
N MET A 161 -8.90 0.66 6.22
CA MET A 161 -9.86 1.36 5.36
C MET A 161 -11.09 1.86 6.12
N PRO A 162 -11.58 3.08 5.80
CA PRO A 162 -12.92 3.51 6.17
C PRO A 162 -14.01 2.52 5.72
N ALA A 163 -15.11 2.41 6.48
CA ALA A 163 -16.12 1.38 6.25
C ALA A 163 -16.75 1.39 4.84
N ASN A 164 -16.94 2.57 4.25
CA ASN A 164 -17.43 2.74 2.88
C ASN A 164 -16.40 2.24 1.85
N GLU A 165 -15.12 2.50 2.06
CA GLU A 165 -14.01 2.03 1.22
C GLU A 165 -13.84 0.53 1.34
N ALA A 166 -13.86 0.00 2.56
CA ALA A 166 -13.77 -1.43 2.84
C ALA A 166 -14.91 -2.21 2.15
N ARG A 167 -16.12 -1.64 2.10
CA ARG A 167 -17.24 -2.23 1.34
C ARG A 167 -16.96 -2.25 -0.16
N SER A 168 -16.43 -1.15 -0.71
CA SER A 168 -16.05 -1.06 -2.13
C SER A 168 -14.93 -2.07 -2.47
N ALA A 169 -13.90 -2.14 -1.64
CA ALA A 169 -12.78 -3.07 -1.78
C ALA A 169 -13.22 -4.53 -1.84
N ARG A 170 -14.10 -4.97 -0.92
CA ARG A 170 -14.66 -6.33 -0.96
C ARG A 170 -15.40 -6.63 -2.27
N ARG A 171 -16.19 -5.67 -2.78
CA ARG A 171 -16.88 -5.83 -4.08
C ARG A 171 -15.89 -5.90 -5.25
N THR A 172 -14.81 -5.13 -5.22
CA THR A 172 -13.72 -5.22 -6.20
C THR A 172 -13.07 -6.61 -6.16
N LEU A 173 -12.81 -7.16 -4.97
CA LEU A 173 -12.28 -8.51 -4.82
C LEU A 173 -13.22 -9.58 -5.42
N VAL A 174 -14.54 -9.45 -5.24
CA VAL A 174 -15.51 -10.34 -5.92
C VAL A 174 -15.39 -10.21 -7.44
N ALA A 175 -15.35 -8.98 -7.97
CA ALA A 175 -15.23 -8.74 -9.41
C ALA A 175 -13.94 -9.31 -10.01
N MET A 176 -12.81 -9.22 -9.29
CA MET A 176 -11.54 -9.80 -9.70
C MET A 176 -11.59 -11.34 -9.74
N ALA A 177 -12.24 -11.98 -8.74
CA ALA A 177 -12.45 -13.42 -8.74
C ALA A 177 -13.31 -13.88 -9.93
N LEU A 178 -14.42 -13.19 -10.19
CA LEU A 178 -15.30 -13.46 -11.33
C LEU A 178 -14.59 -13.26 -12.68
N THR A 179 -13.75 -12.23 -12.80
CA THR A 179 -12.96 -11.97 -14.03
C THR A 179 -12.02 -13.13 -14.34
N ARG A 180 -11.43 -13.74 -13.30
CA ARG A 180 -10.61 -14.95 -13.41
C ARG A 180 -11.41 -16.25 -13.56
N LYS A 181 -12.74 -16.16 -13.59
CA LYS A 181 -13.67 -17.30 -13.59
C LYS A 181 -13.48 -18.24 -12.39
N ASP A 182 -13.00 -17.69 -11.27
CA ASP A 182 -12.90 -18.42 -10.01
C ASP A 182 -14.20 -18.21 -9.22
N THR A 183 -15.23 -18.99 -9.58
CA THR A 183 -16.55 -18.87 -8.95
C THR A 183 -16.49 -19.26 -7.46
N THR A 184 -15.62 -20.19 -7.08
CA THR A 184 -15.50 -20.63 -5.68
C THR A 184 -15.01 -19.48 -4.81
N LEU A 185 -13.91 -18.82 -5.22
CA LEU A 185 -13.38 -17.66 -4.51
C LEU A 185 -14.38 -16.48 -4.52
N ALA A 186 -15.11 -16.28 -5.62
CA ALA A 186 -16.15 -15.25 -5.70
C ALA A 186 -17.28 -15.49 -4.69
N ILE A 187 -17.69 -16.74 -4.49
CA ILE A 187 -18.68 -17.12 -3.48
C ILE A 187 -18.15 -16.86 -2.07
N GLU A 188 -16.94 -17.32 -1.75
CA GLU A 188 -16.32 -17.10 -0.42
C GLU A 188 -16.26 -15.60 -0.07
N ARG A 189 -15.91 -14.76 -1.04
CA ARG A 189 -15.86 -13.30 -0.86
C ARG A 189 -17.23 -12.66 -0.69
N LEU A 190 -18.25 -13.15 -1.38
CA LEU A 190 -19.62 -12.69 -1.19
C LEU A 190 -20.18 -13.14 0.17
N GLU A 191 -19.83 -14.34 0.63
CA GLU A 191 -20.15 -14.80 1.98
C GLU A 191 -19.54 -13.86 3.04
N ASP A 192 -18.29 -13.43 2.88
CA ASP A 192 -17.67 -12.42 3.76
C ASP A 192 -18.43 -11.08 3.73
N ILE A 193 -18.80 -10.56 2.54
CA ILE A 193 -19.59 -9.32 2.44
C ILE A 193 -20.90 -9.45 3.21
N VAL A 194 -21.63 -10.54 3.01
CA VAL A 194 -22.93 -10.77 3.65
C VAL A 194 -22.80 -10.96 5.16
N ALA A 195 -21.71 -11.57 5.63
CA ALA A 195 -21.43 -11.69 7.05
C ALA A 195 -21.23 -10.31 7.72
N ASN A 196 -20.60 -9.37 7.01
CA ASN A 196 -20.32 -8.01 7.50
C ASN A 196 -21.48 -7.02 7.26
N ASP A 197 -22.28 -7.20 6.21
CA ASP A 197 -23.43 -6.35 5.89
C ASP A 197 -24.62 -7.18 5.41
N ARG A 198 -25.43 -7.64 6.37
CA ARG A 198 -26.66 -8.40 6.10
C ARG A 198 -27.73 -7.59 5.37
N GLY A 199 -27.60 -6.26 5.30
CA GLY A 199 -28.50 -5.37 4.59
C GLY A 199 -28.16 -5.22 3.10
N ASP A 200 -27.02 -5.73 2.63
CA ASP A 200 -26.63 -5.63 1.24
C ASP A 200 -27.39 -6.63 0.35
N ALA A 201 -28.63 -6.27 0.03
CA ALA A 201 -29.53 -7.06 -0.81
C ALA A 201 -28.91 -7.47 -2.15
N ARG A 202 -28.07 -6.61 -2.76
CA ARG A 202 -27.45 -6.92 -4.04
C ARG A 202 -26.38 -8.01 -3.90
N SER A 203 -25.56 -7.93 -2.85
CA SER A 203 -24.56 -8.97 -2.57
C SER A 203 -25.22 -10.31 -2.21
N LEU A 204 -26.32 -10.28 -1.43
CA LEU A 204 -27.14 -11.47 -1.16
C LEU A 204 -27.72 -12.11 -2.43
N ALA A 205 -28.29 -11.31 -3.34
CA ALA A 205 -28.84 -11.82 -4.59
C ALA A 205 -27.75 -12.40 -5.50
N ASN A 206 -26.59 -11.74 -5.60
CA ASN A 206 -25.46 -12.26 -6.36
C ASN A 206 -24.95 -13.58 -5.78
N LEU A 207 -24.84 -13.69 -4.45
CA LEU A 207 -24.46 -14.91 -3.77
C LEU A 207 -25.44 -16.05 -4.09
N ALA A 208 -26.75 -15.79 -3.98
CA ALA A 208 -27.78 -16.75 -4.32
C ALA A 208 -27.66 -17.29 -5.76
N ILE A 209 -27.41 -16.38 -6.72
CA ILE A 209 -27.24 -16.74 -8.13
C ILE A 209 -26.01 -17.65 -8.32
N LEU A 210 -24.86 -17.29 -7.75
CA LEU A 210 -23.65 -18.09 -7.87
C LEU A 210 -23.78 -19.45 -7.17
N LEU A 211 -24.40 -19.50 -5.99
CA LEU A 211 -24.67 -20.77 -5.29
C LEU A 211 -25.51 -21.71 -6.16
N ARG A 212 -26.58 -21.21 -6.78
CA ARG A 212 -27.41 -22.03 -7.70
C ARG A 212 -26.63 -22.51 -8.92
N GLN A 213 -25.82 -21.63 -9.51
CA GLN A 213 -25.00 -21.98 -10.69
C GLN A 213 -23.99 -23.09 -10.39
N GLU A 214 -23.39 -23.08 -9.20
CA GLU A 214 -22.45 -24.10 -8.73
C GLU A 214 -23.14 -25.32 -8.09
N GLY A 215 -24.48 -25.37 -8.08
CA GLY A 215 -25.24 -26.46 -7.45
C GLY A 215 -25.06 -26.57 -5.93
N ARG A 216 -24.67 -25.47 -5.26
CA ARG A 216 -24.51 -25.39 -3.81
C ARG A 216 -25.84 -25.10 -3.12
N GLU A 217 -26.02 -25.66 -1.93
CA GLU A 217 -27.21 -25.45 -1.11
C GLU A 217 -27.34 -23.99 -0.62
N GLY A 218 -28.54 -23.61 -0.18
CA GLY A 218 -28.80 -22.30 0.42
C GLY A 218 -29.09 -21.16 -0.56
N ALA A 219 -29.02 -21.40 -1.88
CA ALA A 219 -29.32 -20.38 -2.89
C ALA A 219 -30.69 -19.72 -2.71
N LEU A 220 -31.75 -20.52 -2.49
CA LEU A 220 -33.11 -20.02 -2.24
C LEU A 220 -33.19 -19.15 -0.99
N GLN A 221 -32.57 -19.59 0.11
CA GLN A 221 -32.54 -18.85 1.36
C GLN A 221 -31.86 -17.50 1.18
N ARG A 222 -30.71 -17.45 0.51
CA ARG A 222 -30.00 -16.19 0.24
C ARG A 222 -30.80 -15.23 -0.64
N MET A 223 -31.54 -15.74 -1.62
CA MET A 223 -32.41 -14.89 -2.43
C MET A 223 -33.59 -14.35 -1.63
N ALA A 224 -34.19 -15.16 -0.75
CA ALA A 224 -35.24 -14.71 0.15
C ALA A 224 -34.75 -13.62 1.11
N GLU A 225 -33.53 -13.77 1.65
CA GLU A 225 -32.86 -12.74 2.46
C GLU A 225 -32.64 -11.45 1.66
N ALA A 226 -32.23 -11.54 0.38
CA ALA A 226 -32.07 -10.38 -0.50
C ALA A 226 -33.38 -9.60 -0.72
N ILE A 227 -34.49 -10.33 -0.94
CA ILE A 227 -35.83 -9.77 -1.08
C ILE A 227 -36.22 -9.03 0.20
N ALA A 228 -36.09 -9.70 1.36
CA ALA A 228 -36.42 -9.11 2.65
C ALA A 228 -35.58 -7.86 2.96
N ALA A 229 -34.28 -7.88 2.65
CA ALA A 229 -33.40 -6.72 2.84
C ALA A 229 -33.83 -5.52 1.96
N THR A 230 -34.29 -5.77 0.73
CA THR A 230 -34.80 -4.70 -0.16
C THR A 230 -36.09 -4.10 0.39
N GLU A 231 -37.03 -4.96 0.78
CA GLU A 231 -38.34 -4.55 1.31
C GLU A 231 -38.21 -3.79 2.64
N ALA A 232 -37.26 -4.17 3.49
CA ALA A 232 -36.97 -3.47 4.75
C ALA A 232 -36.54 -2.00 4.54
N THR A 233 -35.98 -1.67 3.37
CA THR A 233 -35.62 -0.29 3.00
C THR A 233 -36.72 0.45 2.23
N GLY A 234 -37.91 -0.15 2.10
CA GLY A 234 -39.05 0.40 1.36
C GLY A 234 -38.96 0.22 -0.16
N GLY A 235 -37.99 -0.55 -0.66
CA GLY A 235 -37.88 -0.90 -2.07
C GLY A 235 -38.75 -2.09 -2.45
N THR A 236 -39.05 -2.22 -3.74
CA THR A 236 -39.74 -3.40 -4.30
C THR A 236 -38.71 -4.37 -4.86
N ALA A 237 -38.77 -5.64 -4.46
CA ALA A 237 -37.89 -6.66 -4.99
C ALA A 237 -38.09 -6.87 -6.51
N PRO A 238 -37.01 -6.98 -7.30
CA PRO A 238 -37.10 -7.28 -8.72
C PRO A 238 -37.85 -8.58 -9.00
N LYS A 239 -38.69 -8.59 -10.05
CA LYS A 239 -39.45 -9.78 -10.45
C LYS A 239 -38.56 -11.02 -10.62
N GLY A 240 -37.38 -10.85 -11.22
CA GLY A 240 -36.42 -11.94 -11.39
C GLY A 240 -35.99 -12.62 -10.09
N TRP A 241 -35.94 -11.90 -8.97
CA TRP A 241 -35.64 -12.48 -7.65
C TRP A 241 -36.83 -13.26 -7.11
N THR A 242 -38.05 -12.73 -7.28
CA THR A 242 -39.27 -13.43 -6.86
C THR A 242 -39.51 -14.70 -7.69
N ASP A 243 -39.19 -14.66 -8.99
CA ASP A 243 -39.29 -15.83 -9.88
C ASP A 243 -38.21 -16.86 -9.54
N PHE A 244 -37.00 -16.41 -9.18
CA PHE A 244 -35.90 -17.28 -8.73
C PHE A 244 -36.31 -18.18 -7.57
N VAL A 245 -37.07 -17.66 -6.60
CA VAL A 245 -37.55 -18.41 -5.43
C VAL A 245 -38.71 -19.37 -5.78
N LYS A 246 -39.55 -19.01 -6.76
CA LYS A 246 -40.73 -19.81 -7.17
C LYS A 246 -40.41 -21.03 -8.03
N GLN A 247 -39.25 -21.08 -8.69
CA GLN A 247 -38.92 -22.13 -9.66
C GLN A 247 -38.62 -23.52 -9.05
N GLU A 248 -38.52 -23.66 -7.72
CA GLU A 248 -38.23 -24.94 -7.04
C GLU A 248 -39.32 -25.35 -6.03
N GLY A 249 -40.44 -24.62 -5.97
CA GLY A 249 -41.63 -24.98 -5.16
C GLY A 249 -42.77 -25.47 -6.02
#